data_AF-A0AAW2QG46-F1
#
_entry.id   AF-A0AAW2QG46-F1
#
_cell.length_a   1.000
_cell.length_b   1.000
_cell.length_c   1.000
_cell.angle_alpha   90.00
_cell.angle_beta   90.00
_cell.angle_gamma   90.00
#
_symmetry.space_group_name_H-M   'P 1'
#
loop_
_entity.id
_entity.type
_entity.pdbx_description
1 polymer ?
#
loop_
_entity_poly.entity_id
_entity_poly.type
_entity_poly.pdbx_seq_one_letter_code
_entity_poly.pdbx_strand_id
1 'polypeptide(L)'
;MLIAAAMDGNQQVLPLAFAIVDDESTSSWKWFLTLLSRHVIRGRRGVCLISDRHPGIIKAVREGSDFVSPHGAHRYCLRHVCSNFNTHYKNVILKDLCWRAGSEYQIRKFNRIMEEIKSQNIAAFEFLDKINKENGQLLMMVDGAQEF
;
A
#
# COMPACT_ATOMS: atom_id res chain seq x y z
N MET A 1 9.25 -4.89 14.16
CA MET A 1 10.48 -4.29 13.56
C MET A 1 10.03 -3.41 12.41
N LEU A 2 10.48 -2.17 12.32
CA LEU A 2 10.02 -1.24 11.28
C LEU A 2 11.10 -1.07 10.21
N ILE A 3 10.73 -1.14 8.93
CA ILE A 3 11.65 -0.95 7.81
C ILE A 3 11.00 -0.01 6.80
N ALA A 4 11.80 0.90 6.26
CA ALA A 4 11.46 1.67 5.08
C ALA A 4 12.50 1.41 3.99
N ALA A 5 12.01 1.20 2.78
CA ALA A 5 12.81 1.03 1.58
C ALA A 5 12.23 1.89 0.45
N ALA A 6 13.05 2.20 -0.54
CA ALA A 6 12.63 2.85 -1.77
C ALA A 6 13.12 2.07 -2.99
N MET A 7 12.46 2.30 -4.12
CA MET A 7 12.96 1.85 -5.42
C MET A 7 13.80 2.97 -6.05
N ASP A 8 14.95 2.61 -6.63
CA ASP A 8 15.70 3.53 -7.49
C ASP A 8 15.23 3.47 -8.95
N GLY A 9 15.90 4.23 -9.82
CA GLY A 9 15.64 4.24 -11.25
C GLY A 9 15.91 2.91 -11.96
N ASN A 10 16.59 1.97 -11.30
CA ASN A 10 16.87 0.63 -11.79
C ASN A 10 15.90 -0.42 -11.23
N GLN A 11 14.82 0.00 -10.57
CA GLN A 11 13.82 -0.87 -9.94
C GLN A 11 14.40 -1.73 -8.81
N GLN A 12 15.54 -1.35 -8.23
CA GLN A 12 16.12 -2.05 -7.09
C GLN A 12 15.55 -1.52 -5.78
N VAL A 13 15.20 -2.42 -4.87
CA VAL A 13 14.80 -2.05 -3.50
C VAL A 13 16.03 -1.73 -2.67
N LEU A 14 16.10 -0.48 -2.20
CA LEU A 14 17.16 0.03 -1.35
C LEU A 14 16.61 0.32 0.05
N PRO A 15 17.13 -0.33 1.11
CA PRO A 15 16.73 -0.01 2.47
C PRO A 15 17.17 1.42 2.81
N LEU A 16 16.23 2.23 3.32
CA LEU A 16 16.46 3.62 3.70
C LEU A 16 16.68 3.78 5.20
N ALA A 17 15.88 3.07 6.00
CA ALA A 17 15.96 3.10 7.46
C ALA A 17 15.31 1.85 8.06
N PHE A 18 15.73 1.51 9.27
CA PHE A 18 15.07 0.50 10.10
C PHE A 18 15.02 0.95 11.56
N ALA A 19 14.10 0.36 12.32
CA ALA A 19 14.00 0.56 13.75
C ALA A 19 13.58 -0.74 14.46
N ILE A 20 14.26 -1.03 15.56
CA ILE A 20 13.83 -2.03 16.53
C ILE A 20 12.97 -1.30 17.56
N VAL A 21 11.75 -1.77 17.75
CA VAL A 21 10.74 -1.17 18.64
C VAL A 21 10.11 -2.28 19.47
N ASP A 22 9.64 -1.94 20.67
CA ASP A 22 9.02 -2.91 21.59
C ASP A 22 7.76 -3.55 20.98
N ASP A 23 6.98 -2.77 20.23
CA ASP A 23 5.79 -3.24 19.51
C ASP A 23 5.45 -2.34 18.29
N GLU A 24 4.71 -2.90 17.32
CA GLU A 24 4.23 -2.21 16.12
C GLU A 24 2.97 -1.38 16.36
N SER A 25 3.05 -0.50 17.36
CA SER A 25 1.98 0.38 17.77
C SER A 25 1.83 1.62 16.87
N THR A 26 0.69 2.32 17.00
CA THR A 26 0.50 3.63 16.35
C THR A 26 1.61 4.62 16.73
N SER A 27 2.03 4.62 18.00
CA SER A 27 3.07 5.51 18.50
C SER A 27 4.43 5.21 17.87
N SER A 28 4.79 3.92 17.76
CA SER A 28 6.03 3.47 17.13
C SER A 28 6.09 3.89 15.65
N TRP A 29 5.00 3.68 14.90
CA TRP A 29 4.90 4.09 13.50
C TRP A 29 4.95 5.61 13.34
N LYS A 30 4.24 6.37 14.18
CA LYS A 30 4.24 7.84 14.13
C LYS A 30 5.63 8.40 14.37
N TRP A 31 6.34 7.88 15.37
CA TRP A 31 7.72 8.26 15.64
C TRP A 31 8.64 7.94 14.46
N PHE A 32 8.57 6.71 13.92
CA PHE A 32 9.41 6.28 12.80
C PHE A 32 9.16 7.10 11.53
N LEU A 33 7.90 7.33 11.16
CA LEU A 33 7.51 8.15 10.00
C LEU A 33 7.93 9.62 10.18
N THR A 34 7.89 10.15 11.40
CA THR A 34 8.39 11.50 11.71
C THR A 34 9.89 11.62 11.44
N LEU A 35 10.67 10.63 11.89
CA LEU A 35 12.12 10.60 11.65
C LEU A 35 12.44 10.42 10.17
N LEU A 36 11.71 9.54 9.47
CA LEU A 36 11.83 9.37 8.03
C LEU A 36 11.58 10.68 7.28
N SER A 37 10.49 11.39 7.60
CA SER A 37 10.21 12.67 6.95
C SER A 37 11.33 13.68 7.20
N ARG A 38 11.75 13.82 8.46
CA ARG A 38 12.75 14.80 8.87
C ARG A 38 14.13 14.54 8.25
N HIS A 39 14.60 13.30 8.25
CA HIS A 39 15.98 12.97 7.93
C HIS A 39 16.18 12.42 6.52
N VAL A 40 15.21 11.70 5.97
CA VAL A 40 15.30 11.08 4.64
C VAL A 40 14.60 11.95 3.59
N ILE A 41 13.33 12.29 3.82
CA ILE A 41 12.53 13.05 2.86
C ILE A 41 12.97 14.52 2.79
N ARG A 42 13.28 15.12 3.94
CA ARG A 42 13.83 16.48 4.08
C ARG A 42 13.02 17.54 3.34
N GLY A 43 11.69 17.50 3.47
CA GLY A 43 10.78 18.48 2.89
C GLY A 43 10.52 18.32 1.38
N ARG A 44 11.03 17.27 0.74
CA ARG A 44 10.67 16.94 -0.64
C ARG A 44 9.17 16.62 -0.72
N ARG A 45 8.48 17.25 -1.68
CA ARG A 45 7.06 17.00 -1.96
C ARG A 45 6.88 15.92 -3.00
N GLY A 46 5.67 15.37 -3.07
CA GLY A 46 5.30 14.35 -4.06
C GLY A 46 5.81 12.95 -3.72
N VAL A 47 6.25 12.71 -2.47
CA VAL A 47 6.64 11.37 -2.03
C VAL A 47 5.38 10.53 -1.79
N CYS A 48 5.36 9.34 -2.39
CA CYS A 48 4.32 8.35 -2.18
C CYS A 48 4.80 7.30 -1.15
N LEU A 49 4.16 7.27 0.02
CA LEU A 49 4.34 6.19 0.99
C LEU A 49 3.46 5.01 0.58
N ILE A 50 4.06 3.84 0.41
CA ILE A 50 3.36 2.57 0.20
C ILE A 50 3.54 1.73 1.46
N SER A 51 2.43 1.35 2.12
CA SER A 51 2.49 0.57 3.37
C SER A 51 1.42 -0.52 3.44
N ASP A 52 1.53 -1.42 4.41
CA ASP A 52 0.42 -2.28 4.79
C ASP A 52 -0.80 -1.46 5.29
N ARG A 53 -1.97 -2.10 5.33
CA ARG A 53 -3.25 -1.62 5.87
C ARG A 53 -3.39 -1.85 7.39
N HIS A 54 -2.28 -2.04 8.11
CA HIS A 54 -2.34 -2.19 9.56
C HIS A 54 -2.94 -0.92 10.21
N PRO A 55 -3.92 -1.03 11.13
CA PRO A 55 -4.61 0.13 11.72
C PRO A 55 -3.66 1.14 12.36
N GLY A 56 -2.56 0.67 12.97
CA GLY A 56 -1.55 1.53 13.56
C GLY A 56 -0.81 2.41 12.54
N ILE A 57 -0.53 1.88 11.34
CA ILE A 57 0.11 2.63 10.26
C ILE A 57 -0.87 3.67 9.70
N ILE A 58 -2.10 3.25 9.39
CA ILE A 58 -3.14 4.13 8.85
C ILE A 58 -3.36 5.33 9.79
N LYS A 59 -3.44 5.07 11.09
CA LYS A 59 -3.60 6.11 12.11
C LYS A 59 -2.38 7.02 12.18
N ALA A 60 -1.16 6.46 12.21
CA ALA A 60 0.08 7.24 12.24
C ALA A 60 0.24 8.17 11.03
N VAL A 61 -0.07 7.68 9.82
CA VAL A 61 0.00 8.46 8.57
C VAL A 61 -0.99 9.62 8.59
N ARG A 62 -2.24 9.37 9.01
CA ARG A 62 -3.30 10.38 9.09
C ARG A 62 -3.02 11.48 10.12
N GLU A 63 -2.39 11.13 11.22
CA GLU A 63 -2.20 12.05 12.34
C GLU A 63 -0.99 12.98 12.24
N GLY A 64 -0.01 12.72 11.37
CA GLY A 64 1.24 13.46 11.50
C GLY A 64 2.32 13.19 10.47
N SER A 65 1.97 12.94 9.21
CA SER A 65 2.99 12.71 8.20
C SER A 65 2.83 13.58 6.95
N ASP A 66 3.96 13.93 6.35
CA ASP A 66 4.04 14.61 5.05
C ASP A 66 3.65 13.69 3.87
N PHE A 67 3.21 12.46 4.17
CA PHE A 67 2.81 11.45 3.20
C PHE A 67 1.34 11.54 2.80
N VAL A 68 0.65 12.65 3.11
CA VAL A 68 -0.73 12.89 2.66
C VAL A 68 -0.83 14.20 1.89
N SER A 69 -1.92 14.36 1.14
CA SER A 69 -2.19 15.58 0.38
C SER A 69 -2.20 16.81 1.31
N PRO A 70 -1.59 17.95 0.91
CA PRO A 70 -1.01 18.23 -0.41
C PRO A 70 0.50 17.90 -0.54
N HIS A 71 1.15 17.40 0.50
CA HIS A 71 2.62 17.24 0.54
C HIS A 71 3.10 15.94 -0.11
N GLY A 72 2.30 14.88 -0.02
CA GLY A 72 2.61 13.57 -0.58
C GLY A 72 1.35 12.75 -0.83
N ALA A 73 1.54 11.45 -1.00
CA ALA A 73 0.46 10.49 -1.14
C ALA A 73 0.73 9.25 -0.28
N HIS A 74 -0.34 8.63 0.20
CA HIS A 74 -0.29 7.36 0.90
C HIS A 74 -1.08 6.35 0.09
N ARG A 75 -0.50 5.18 -0.15
CA ARG A 75 -1.09 4.07 -0.91
C ARG A 75 -0.90 2.76 -0.13
N TYR A 76 -1.78 1.81 -0.37
CA TYR A 76 -1.65 0.49 0.22
C TYR A 76 -0.76 -0.42 -0.65
N CYS A 77 0.06 -1.22 0.01
CA CYS A 77 0.94 -2.17 -0.62
C CYS A 77 0.14 -3.32 -1.25
N LEU A 78 0.37 -3.55 -2.53
CA LEU A 78 -0.31 -4.59 -3.30
C LEU A 78 -0.16 -5.98 -2.75
N ARG A 79 1.08 -6.34 -2.44
CA ARG A 79 1.39 -7.62 -1.84
C ARG A 79 0.54 -7.87 -0.59
N HIS A 80 0.44 -6.88 0.29
CA HIS A 80 -0.34 -7.00 1.52
C HIS A 80 -1.85 -7.01 1.25
N VAL A 81 -2.36 -6.18 0.32
CA VAL A 81 -3.77 -6.20 -0.08
C VAL A 81 -4.16 -7.58 -0.63
N CYS A 82 -3.38 -8.13 -1.57
CA CYS A 82 -3.61 -9.46 -2.12
C CYS A 82 -3.42 -10.58 -1.11
N SER A 83 -2.47 -10.44 -0.18
CA SER A 83 -2.27 -11.41 0.90
C SER A 83 -3.49 -11.45 1.81
N ASN A 84 -3.93 -10.29 2.32
CA ASN A 84 -5.11 -10.15 3.17
C ASN A 84 -6.39 -10.58 2.43
N PHE A 85 -6.49 -10.29 1.14
CA PHE A 85 -7.59 -10.79 0.33
C PHE A 85 -7.60 -12.33 0.27
N ASN A 86 -6.43 -12.94 0.03
CA ASN A 86 -6.32 -14.39 -0.09
C ASN A 86 -6.50 -15.14 1.24
N THR A 87 -6.25 -14.53 2.40
CA THR A 87 -6.57 -15.16 3.70
C THR A 87 -8.08 -15.35 3.88
N HIS A 88 -8.90 -14.45 3.34
CA HIS A 88 -10.36 -14.53 3.40
C HIS A 88 -10.98 -15.44 2.34
N TYR A 89 -10.57 -15.31 1.08
CA TYR A 89 -11.24 -16.02 -0.03
C TYR A 89 -10.56 -17.32 -0.46
N LYS A 90 -9.26 -17.49 -0.18
CA LYS A 90 -8.45 -18.69 -0.47
C LYS A 90 -8.68 -19.27 -1.88
N ASN A 91 -8.78 -18.40 -2.88
CA ASN A 91 -9.08 -18.75 -4.26
C ASN A 91 -8.01 -18.17 -5.18
N VAL A 92 -7.33 -19.04 -5.93
CA VAL A 92 -6.20 -18.67 -6.79
C VAL A 92 -6.61 -17.73 -7.91
N ILE A 93 -7.79 -17.94 -8.52
CA ILE A 93 -8.32 -17.10 -9.60
C ILE A 93 -8.65 -15.71 -9.05
N LEU A 94 -9.35 -15.62 -7.93
CA LEU A 94 -9.67 -14.33 -7.31
C LEU A 94 -8.41 -13.59 -6.85
N LYS A 95 -7.39 -14.31 -6.36
CA LYS A 95 -6.10 -13.72 -5.99
C LYS A 95 -5.38 -13.14 -7.21
N ASP A 96 -5.36 -13.86 -8.33
CA ASP A 96 -4.80 -13.38 -9.61
C ASP A 96 -5.54 -12.12 -10.09
N LEU A 97 -6.88 -12.15 -10.09
CA LEU A 97 -7.69 -11.00 -10.47
C LEU A 97 -7.46 -9.79 -9.55
N CYS A 98 -7.31 -10.00 -8.24
CA CYS A 98 -6.95 -8.95 -7.29
C CYS A 98 -5.58 -8.33 -7.62
N TRP A 99 -4.59 -9.16 -7.96
CA TRP A 99 -3.25 -8.67 -8.33
C TRP A 99 -3.29 -7.87 -9.64
N ARG A 100 -4.00 -8.40 -10.63
CA ARG A 100 -4.19 -7.75 -11.94
C ARG A 100 -4.93 -6.44 -11.79
N ALA A 101 -6.04 -6.39 -11.05
CA ALA A 101 -6.77 -5.16 -10.79
C ALA A 101 -5.86 -4.10 -10.17
N GLY A 102 -5.02 -4.48 -9.21
CA GLY A 102 -3.99 -3.58 -8.69
C GLY A 102 -2.96 -3.13 -9.69
N SER A 103 -2.52 -3.99 -10.58
CA SER A 103 -1.41 -3.63 -11.46
C SER A 103 -1.86 -2.76 -12.65
N GLU A 104 -3.15 -2.44 -12.77
CA GLU A 104 -3.69 -1.70 -13.91
C GLU A 104 -3.53 -0.18 -13.78
N TYR A 105 -2.88 0.42 -14.79
CA TYR A 105 -2.81 1.88 -14.96
C TYR A 105 -4.09 2.50 -15.55
N GLN A 106 -4.88 1.71 -16.28
CA GLN A 106 -6.05 2.24 -17.01
C GLN A 106 -7.34 1.94 -16.27
N ILE A 107 -8.09 2.99 -15.92
CA ILE A 107 -9.38 2.87 -15.22
C ILE A 107 -10.37 1.94 -15.95
N ARG A 108 -10.36 1.93 -17.29
CA ARG A 108 -11.20 1.04 -18.09
C ARG A 108 -10.85 -0.43 -17.87
N LYS A 109 -9.55 -0.76 -17.84
CA LYS A 109 -9.07 -2.14 -17.62
C LYS A 109 -9.31 -2.57 -16.18
N PHE A 110 -9.03 -1.69 -15.21
CA PHE A 110 -9.35 -1.88 -13.81
C PHE A 110 -10.83 -2.22 -13.62
N ASN A 111 -11.74 -1.37 -14.14
CA ASN A 111 -13.19 -1.58 -14.02
C ASN A 111 -13.62 -2.92 -14.64
N ARG A 112 -13.04 -3.30 -15.79
CA ARG A 112 -13.33 -4.61 -16.41
C ARG A 112 -12.97 -5.78 -15.49
N ILE A 113 -11.81 -5.72 -14.83
CA ILE A 113 -11.36 -6.77 -13.90
C ILE A 113 -12.23 -6.76 -12.63
N MET A 114 -12.59 -5.58 -12.11
CA MET A 114 -13.48 -5.47 -10.95
C MET A 114 -14.87 -6.07 -11.23
N GLU A 115 -15.44 -5.88 -12.42
CA GLU A 115 -16.68 -6.53 -12.83
C GLU A 115 -16.51 -8.05 -12.99
N GLU A 116 -15.35 -8.52 -13.45
CA GLU A 116 -15.04 -9.96 -13.49
C GLU A 116 -15.02 -10.55 -12.07
N ILE A 117 -14.34 -9.91 -11.12
CA ILE A 117 -14.34 -10.31 -9.70
C ILE A 117 -15.77 -10.32 -9.16
N LYS A 118 -16.57 -9.29 -9.45
CA LYS A 118 -17.96 -9.17 -9.01
C LYS A 118 -18.84 -10.32 -9.51
N SER A 119 -18.65 -10.71 -10.78
CA SER A 119 -19.38 -11.83 -11.39
C SER A 119 -19.06 -13.19 -10.75
N GLN A 120 -17.84 -13.34 -10.22
CA GLN A 120 -17.39 -14.56 -9.55
C GLN A 120 -17.74 -14.56 -8.06
N ASN A 121 -17.57 -13.43 -7.38
CA ASN A 121 -17.81 -13.29 -5.95
C ASN A 121 -18.09 -11.83 -5.56
N ILE A 122 -19.35 -11.55 -5.22
CA ILE A 122 -19.80 -10.20 -4.83
C ILE A 122 -19.06 -9.69 -3.57
N ALA A 123 -18.84 -10.55 -2.58
CA ALA A 123 -18.18 -10.15 -1.33
C ALA A 123 -16.71 -9.79 -1.55
N ALA A 124 -16.02 -10.50 -2.46
CA ALA A 124 -14.67 -10.18 -2.88
C ALA A 124 -14.58 -8.82 -3.59
N PHE A 125 -15.54 -8.54 -4.46
CA PHE A 125 -15.67 -7.22 -5.08
C PHE A 125 -15.88 -6.13 -4.03
N GLU A 126 -16.82 -6.31 -3.10
CA GLU A 126 -17.12 -5.35 -2.04
C GLU A 126 -15.91 -5.06 -1.15
N PHE A 127 -15.11 -6.10 -0.83
CA PHE A 127 -13.87 -5.95 -0.09
C PHE A 127 -12.89 -5.01 -0.81
N LEU A 128 -12.67 -5.23 -2.11
CA LEU A 128 -11.74 -4.42 -2.90
C LEU A 128 -12.29 -3.01 -3.19
N ASP A 129 -13.60 -2.88 -3.43
CA ASP A 129 -14.26 -1.60 -3.65
C ASP A 129 -14.18 -0.70 -2.41
N LYS A 130 -14.33 -1.28 -1.22
CA LYS A 130 -14.11 -0.56 0.04
C LYS A 130 -12.69 0.01 0.13
N ILE A 131 -11.68 -0.80 -0.19
CA ILE A 131 -10.27 -0.38 -0.19
C ILE A 131 -10.04 0.73 -1.21
N ASN A 132 -10.61 0.60 -2.40
CA ASN A 132 -10.50 1.57 -3.48
C ASN A 132 -11.08 2.95 -3.09
N LYS A 133 -12.23 2.96 -2.41
CA LYS A 133 -12.85 4.19 -1.90
C LYS A 133 -12.04 4.85 -0.78
N GLU A 134 -11.36 4.07 0.05
CA GLU A 134 -10.51 4.58 1.14
C GLU A 134 -9.19 5.22 0.65
N ASN A 135 -8.65 4.79 -0.50
CA ASN A 135 -7.31 5.18 -0.96
C ASN A 135 -7.27 5.87 -2.34
N GLY A 136 -8.42 6.00 -3.01
CA GLY A 136 -8.54 6.62 -4.33
C GLY A 136 -8.17 5.66 -5.47
N GLN A 137 -8.89 5.80 -6.59
CA GLN A 137 -8.76 4.97 -7.79
C GLN A 137 -7.35 5.03 -8.38
N LEU A 138 -6.63 3.95 -8.13
CA LEU A 138 -5.42 3.39 -8.75
C LEU A 138 -4.63 2.81 -7.60
N LEU A 139 -5.18 1.72 -7.08
CA LEU A 139 -4.37 0.69 -6.48
C LEU A 139 -3.17 0.50 -7.42
N MET A 140 -1.96 0.73 -6.88
CA MET A 140 -0.78 -0.11 -7.07
C MET A 140 0.10 0.13 -8.33
N MET A 141 1.14 0.96 -8.15
CA MET A 141 2.40 0.95 -8.92
C MET A 141 3.54 0.94 -7.88
N VAL A 142 4.59 0.12 -7.93
CA VAL A 142 5.18 -0.78 -8.93
C VAL A 142 5.69 -2.03 -8.20
N ASP A 143 5.61 -3.17 -8.88
CA ASP A 143 6.32 -4.40 -8.57
C ASP A 143 7.83 -4.15 -8.64
N GLY A 144 8.49 -3.98 -7.49
CA GLY A 144 9.96 -3.87 -7.43
C GLY A 144 10.61 -4.83 -6.45
N ALA A 145 9.85 -5.72 -5.82
CA ALA A 145 10.40 -6.75 -4.96
C ALA A 145 9.67 -8.05 -5.24
N GLN A 146 10.12 -8.76 -6.27
CA GLN A 146 9.88 -10.20 -6.35
C GLN A 146 10.72 -10.97 -5.31
N GLU A 147 11.66 -10.31 -4.62
CA GLU A 147 12.51 -10.96 -3.62
C GLU A 147 12.75 -10.04 -2.42
N PHE A 148 11.78 -9.93 -1.50
CA PHE A 148 11.94 -9.70 -0.04
C PHE A 148 10.60 -9.96 0.65
#